data_AF-A0A3P7K4W2-F1
#
_entry.id   AF-A0A3P7K4W2-F1
#
_cell.length_a   1.000
_cell.length_b   1.000
_cell.length_c   1.000
_cell.angle_alpha   90.00
_cell.angle_beta   90.00
_cell.angle_gamma   90.00
#
_symmetry.space_group_name_H-M   'P 1'
#
loop_
_entity.id
_entity.type
_entity.pdbx_description
1 polymer ?
#
loop_
_entity_poly.entity_id
_entity_poly.type
_entity_poly.pdbx_seq_one_letter_code
_entity_poly.pdbx_strand_id
1 'polypeptide(L)'
;MIKVILEADVSDRSFLEQLHELQHKISFVRAQEFKDARAVYDVMGVLESLKFKAVEKIREWILTKIYMFRKPLSNYQVPQHQLLKYRFFFEFLSANESNIAQEVV
;
A
#
# COMPACT_ATOMS: atom_id res chain seq x y z
N MET A 1 -3.20 13.33 3.97
CA MET A 1 -3.62 12.03 3.41
C MET A 1 -3.68 12.01 1.89
N ILE A 2 -4.71 12.57 1.25
CA ILE A 2 -4.96 12.42 -0.19
C ILE A 2 -3.72 12.78 -1.04
N LYS A 3 -3.23 14.02 -0.94
CA LYS A 3 -2.05 14.48 -1.69
C LYS A 3 -0.82 13.60 -1.46
N VAL A 4 -0.59 13.16 -0.23
CA VAL A 4 0.58 12.33 0.12
C VAL A 4 0.50 10.97 -0.57
N ILE A 5 -0.65 10.30 -0.54
CA ILE A 5 -0.82 9.00 -1.24
C ILE A 5 -0.65 9.17 -2.76
N LEU A 6 -1.19 10.23 -3.33
CA LEU A 6 -1.11 10.50 -4.77
C LEU A 6 0.32 10.86 -5.21
N GLU A 7 0.97 11.80 -4.53
CA GLU A 7 2.13 12.53 -5.05
C GLU A 7 3.45 12.16 -4.35
N ALA A 8 3.43 11.76 -3.07
CA ALA A 8 4.68 11.49 -2.35
C ALA A 8 5.38 10.23 -2.86
N ASP A 9 6.70 10.18 -2.72
CA ASP A 9 7.48 8.98 -3.01
C ASP A 9 7.09 7.86 -2.04
N VAL A 10 7.01 6.64 -2.54
CA VAL A 10 6.65 5.46 -1.72
C VAL A 10 7.66 5.21 -0.60
N SER A 11 8.91 5.60 -0.82
CA SER A 11 10.00 5.45 0.16
C SER A 11 9.97 6.54 1.24
N ASP A 12 9.18 7.60 1.08
CA ASP A 12 9.03 8.64 2.10
C ASP A 12 8.30 8.09 3.32
N ARG A 13 8.78 8.48 4.51
CA ARG A 13 8.14 8.17 5.79
C ARG A 13 6.70 8.69 5.82
N SER A 14 6.46 9.86 5.23
CA SER A 14 5.12 10.45 5.18
C SER A 14 4.12 9.55 4.44
N PHE A 15 4.56 8.86 3.38
CA PHE A 15 3.73 7.91 2.65
C PHE A 15 3.32 6.73 3.53
N LEU A 16 4.28 6.15 4.25
CA LEU A 16 4.02 5.02 5.15
C LEU A 16 3.03 5.38 6.26
N GLU A 17 3.20 6.54 6.89
CA GLU A 17 2.29 7.03 7.94
C GLU A 17 0.86 7.22 7.41
N GLN A 18 0.72 7.80 6.21
CA GLN A 18 -0.58 8.00 5.59
C GLN A 18 -1.20 6.72 5.03
N LEU A 19 -0.38 5.71 4.70
CA LEU A 19 -0.85 4.38 4.32
C LEU A 19 -1.48 3.64 5.51
N HIS A 20 -0.88 3.74 6.70
CA HIS A 20 -1.49 3.22 7.93
C HIS A 20 -2.84 3.90 8.23
N GLU A 21 -2.91 5.22 8.08
CA GLU A 21 -4.14 5.98 8.28
C GLU A 21 -5.23 5.57 7.26
N LEU A 22 -4.85 5.38 5.99
CA LEU A 22 -5.75 4.90 4.95
C LEU A 22 -6.27 3.49 5.28
N GLN A 23 -5.40 2.56 5.67
CA GLN A 23 -5.80 1.21 6.06
C GLN A 23 -6.80 1.23 7.21
N HIS A 24 -6.51 2.02 8.26
CA HIS A 24 -7.40 2.15 9.39
C HIS A 24 -8.79 2.67 8.97
N LYS A 25 -8.85 3.68 8.10
CA LYS A 25 -10.12 4.23 7.58
C LYS A 25 -10.89 3.22 6.74
N ILE A 26 -10.21 2.47 5.86
CA ILE A 26 -10.83 1.39 5.07
C ILE A 26 -11.45 0.35 6.00
N SER A 27 -10.68 -0.15 6.98
CA SER A 27 -11.17 -1.14 7.95
C SER A 27 -12.33 -0.60 8.79
N PHE A 28 -12.26 0.66 9.22
CA PHE A 28 -13.34 1.30 9.97
C PHE A 28 -14.62 1.39 9.16
N VAL A 29 -14.56 1.87 7.92
CA VAL A 29 -15.73 2.02 7.04
C VAL A 29 -16.35 0.65 6.72
N ARG A 30 -15.53 -0.36 6.40
CA ARG A 30 -16.01 -1.75 6.22
C ARG A 30 -16.73 -2.29 7.45
N ALA A 31 -16.25 -1.99 8.65
CA ALA A 31 -16.92 -2.41 9.89
C ALA A 31 -18.24 -1.67 10.15
N GLN A 32 -18.47 -0.49 9.55
CA GLN A 32 -19.70 0.29 9.69
C GLN A 32 -20.70 0.08 8.54
N GLU A 33 -20.36 -0.72 7.52
CA GLU A 33 -21.15 -0.88 6.30
C GLU A 33 -22.60 -1.33 6.57
N PHE A 34 -22.81 -2.13 7.63
CA PHE A 34 -24.13 -2.64 8.05
C PHE A 34 -25.05 -1.62 8.73
N LYS A 35 -24.57 -0.39 8.97
CA LYS A 35 -25.34 0.66 9.68
C LYS A 35 -26.11 1.59 8.75
N ASP A 36 -26.07 1.35 7.44
CA ASP A 36 -26.76 2.10 6.36
C ASP A 36 -26.62 3.64 6.46
N ALA A 37 -25.54 4.12 7.06
CA ALA A 37 -25.29 5.53 7.21
C ALA A 37 -24.90 6.14 5.85
N ARG A 38 -25.64 7.15 5.37
CA ARG A 38 -25.38 7.81 4.08
C ARG A 38 -23.92 8.26 3.92
N ALA A 39 -23.33 8.78 5.00
CA ALA A 39 -21.93 9.23 5.02
C ALA A 39 -20.92 8.12 4.71
N VAL A 40 -21.24 6.84 4.96
CA VAL A 40 -20.37 5.70 4.59
C VAL A 40 -20.28 5.59 3.07
N TYR A 41 -21.41 5.70 2.36
CA TYR A 41 -21.43 5.66 0.90
C TYR A 41 -20.69 6.85 0.27
N ASP A 42 -20.81 8.03 0.87
CA ASP A 42 -20.15 9.24 0.37
C ASP A 42 -18.61 9.14 0.40
N VAL A 43 -18.05 8.43 1.40
CA VAL A 43 -16.59 8.30 1.56
C VAL A 43 -16.00 7.02 0.94
N MET A 44 -16.81 5.98 0.71
CA MET A 44 -16.34 4.70 0.17
C MET A 44 -15.63 4.85 -1.17
N GLY A 45 -16.20 5.62 -2.11
CA GLY A 45 -15.59 5.81 -3.43
C GLY A 45 -14.23 6.49 -3.39
N VAL A 46 -14.03 7.43 -2.45
CA VAL A 46 -12.75 8.13 -2.27
C VAL A 46 -11.72 7.19 -1.65
N LEU A 47 -12.10 6.43 -0.63
CA LEU A 47 -11.21 5.46 0.00
C LEU A 47 -10.78 4.35 -0.96
N GLU A 48 -11.70 3.83 -1.78
CA GLU A 48 -11.38 2.84 -2.81
C GLU A 48 -10.43 3.42 -3.87
N SER A 49 -10.68 4.64 -4.35
CA SER A 49 -9.77 5.31 -5.30
C SER A 49 -8.35 5.47 -4.74
N LEU A 50 -8.24 5.86 -3.46
CA LEU A 50 -6.95 5.99 -2.77
C LEU A 50 -6.28 4.63 -2.56
N LYS A 51 -7.07 3.59 -2.22
CA LYS A 51 -6.60 2.21 -2.08
C LYS A 51 -5.97 1.74 -3.39
N PHE A 52 -6.67 1.89 -4.52
CA PHE A 52 -6.14 1.51 -5.84
C PHE A 52 -4.83 2.23 -6.15
N LYS A 53 -4.76 3.55 -5.90
CA LYS A 53 -3.52 4.30 -6.16
C LYS A 53 -2.37 3.85 -5.25
N ALA A 54 -2.64 3.59 -3.98
CA ALA A 54 -1.63 3.08 -3.04
C ALA A 54 -1.12 1.70 -3.47
N VAL A 55 -2.02 0.78 -3.85
CA VAL A 55 -1.70 -0.56 -4.35
C VAL A 55 -0.79 -0.49 -5.57
N GLU A 56 -1.13 0.34 -6.57
CA GLU A 56 -0.34 0.52 -7.79
C GLU A 56 1.10 0.94 -7.46
N LYS A 57 1.25 2.00 -6.65
CA LYS A 57 2.56 2.56 -6.28
C LYS A 57 3.40 1.57 -5.48
N ILE A 58 2.78 0.87 -4.52
CA ILE A 58 3.47 -0.13 -3.70
C ILE A 58 3.93 -1.31 -4.57
N ARG A 59 3.07 -1.82 -5.45
CA ARG A 59 3.41 -2.92 -6.36
C ARG A 59 4.61 -2.56 -7.23
N GLU A 60 4.59 -1.39 -7.85
CA GLU A 60 5.71 -0.90 -8.66
C GLU A 60 7.01 -0.82 -7.86
N TRP A 61 6.95 -0.29 -6.63
CA TRP A 61 8.10 -0.18 -5.75
C TRP A 61 8.67 -1.55 -5.38
N ILE A 62 7.83 -2.50 -4.97
CA ILE A 62 8.27 -3.87 -4.60
C ILE A 62 8.89 -4.57 -5.81
N LEU A 63 8.23 -4.52 -6.98
CA LEU A 63 8.77 -5.11 -8.20
C LEU A 63 10.12 -4.51 -8.56
N THR A 64 10.29 -3.20 -8.41
CA THR A 64 11.57 -2.53 -8.60
C THR A 64 12.66 -3.11 -7.69
N LYS A 65 12.36 -3.37 -6.41
CA LYS A 65 13.30 -4.03 -5.48
C LYS A 65 13.59 -5.46 -5.89
N ILE A 66 12.58 -6.24 -6.30
CA ILE A 66 12.75 -7.61 -6.81
C ILE A 66 13.65 -7.63 -8.05
N TYR A 67 13.49 -6.68 -8.97
CA TYR A 67 14.34 -6.58 -10.16
C TYR A 67 15.81 -6.27 -9.83
N MET A 68 16.12 -5.62 -8.71
CA MET A 68 17.50 -5.42 -8.27
C MET A 68 18.22 -6.74 -7.99
N PHE A 69 17.50 -7.81 -7.62
CA PHE A 69 18.10 -9.12 -7.39
C PHE A 69 18.52 -9.83 -8.69
N ARG A 70 17.98 -9.40 -9.85
CA ARG A 70 18.32 -10.01 -11.15
C ARG A 70 19.64 -9.53 -11.73
N LYS A 71 20.20 -8.43 -11.19
CA LYS A 71 21.45 -7.87 -11.68
C LYS A 71 22.65 -8.67 -11.15
N PRO A 72 23.59 -9.10 -12.01
CA PRO A 72 24.76 -9.84 -11.58
C PRO A 72 25.62 -8.99 -10.63
N LEU A 73 26.26 -9.62 -9.65
CA LEU A 73 27.12 -8.97 -8.63
C LEU A 73 26.40 -7.90 -7.78
N SER A 74 25.07 -7.93 -7.69
CA SER A 74 24.32 -7.00 -6.86
C SER A 74 24.50 -7.28 -5.38
N ASN A 75 24.60 -6.22 -4.58
CA ASN A 75 24.53 -6.34 -3.13
C ASN A 75 23.08 -6.64 -2.72
N TYR A 76 22.77 -7.92 -2.50
CA TYR A 76 21.43 -8.39 -2.12
C TYR A 76 20.96 -7.90 -0.73
N GLN A 77 21.88 -7.51 0.16
CA GLN A 77 21.53 -7.06 1.51
C GLN A 77 20.77 -5.72 1.49
N VAL A 78 21.08 -4.85 0.53
CA VAL A 78 20.45 -3.53 0.39
C VAL A 78 18.95 -3.63 0.06
N PRO A 79 18.52 -4.31 -1.03
CA PRO A 79 17.10 -4.47 -1.31
C PRO A 79 16.40 -5.32 -0.25
N GLN A 80 17.07 -6.30 0.38
CA GLN A 80 16.49 -7.05 1.50
C GLN A 80 16.17 -6.16 2.71
N HIS A 81 17.12 -5.33 3.15
CA HIS A 81 16.88 -4.39 4.26
C HIS A 81 15.77 -3.40 3.93
N GLN A 82 15.68 -2.94 2.68
CA GLN A 82 14.59 -2.07 2.25
C GLN A 82 13.24 -2.79 2.32
N LEU A 83 13.12 -4.00 1.76
CA LEU A 83 11.88 -4.78 1.83
C LEU A 83 11.44 -5.07 3.28
N LEU A 84 12.39 -5.41 4.16
CA LEU A 84 12.10 -5.61 5.59
C LEU A 84 11.65 -4.33 6.29
N LYS A 85 12.30 -3.20 6.00
CA LYS A 85 11.94 -1.89 6.57
C LYS A 85 10.51 -1.49 6.20
N TYR A 86 10.08 -1.78 4.97
CA TYR A 86 8.75 -1.45 4.48
C TYR A 86 7.81 -2.67 4.45
N ARG A 87 7.94 -3.60 5.41
CA ARG A 87 7.09 -4.82 5.49
C ARG A 87 5.59 -4.54 5.44
N PHE A 88 5.16 -3.39 5.95
CA PHE A 88 3.74 -3.00 5.99
C PHE A 88 3.14 -2.86 4.59
N PHE A 89 3.95 -2.62 3.56
CA PHE A 89 3.49 -2.63 2.18
C PHE A 89 2.90 -3.97 1.78
N PHE A 90 3.57 -5.05 2.17
CA PHE A 90 3.06 -6.40 1.92
C PHE A 90 1.77 -6.66 2.73
N GLU A 91 1.76 -6.29 4.01
CA GLU A 91 0.57 -6.42 4.87
C GLU A 91 -0.63 -5.67 4.28
N PHE A 92 -0.42 -4.44 3.79
CA PHE A 92 -1.43 -3.63 3.12
C PHE A 92 -1.95 -4.29 1.83
N LEU A 93 -1.05 -4.82 0.98
CA LEU A 93 -1.46 -5.54 -0.22
C LEU A 93 -2.26 -6.80 0.13
N SER A 94 -1.81 -7.62 1.08
CA SER A 94 -2.53 -8.83 1.49
C SER A 94 -3.92 -8.55 2.05
N ALA A 95 -4.10 -7.43 2.75
CA ALA A 95 -5.38 -7.05 3.35
C ALA A 95 -6.39 -6.45 2.35
N ASN A 96 -5.93 -5.97 1.19
CA ASN A 96 -6.78 -5.24 0.24
C ASN A 96 -6.89 -5.90 -1.13
N GLU A 97 -5.81 -6.51 -1.63
CA GLU A 97 -5.71 -7.10 -2.98
C GLU A 97 -4.80 -8.34 -2.92
N SER A 98 -5.33 -9.47 -2.43
CA SER A 98 -4.57 -10.71 -2.21
C SER A 98 -3.89 -11.24 -3.48
N ASN A 99 -4.51 -11.05 -4.64
CA ASN A 99 -3.95 -11.46 -5.92
C ASN A 99 -2.65 -10.71 -6.23
N ILE A 100 -2.62 -9.40 -6.00
CA ILE A 100 -1.41 -8.58 -6.20
C ILE A 100 -0.34 -8.93 -5.17
N ALA A 101 -0.74 -9.23 -3.93
CA ALA A 101 0.20 -9.70 -2.92
C ALA A 101 0.89 -11.00 -3.35
N GLN A 102 0.19 -11.94 -3.99
CA GLN A 102 0.78 -13.18 -4.50
C GLN A 102 1.77 -12.98 -5.65
N GLU A 103 1.60 -11.94 -6.48
CA GLU A 103 2.53 -11.63 -7.58
C GLU A 103 3.90 -11.16 -7.11
N VAL A 104 3.98 -10.62 -5.89
CA VAL A 104 5.20 -10.01 -5.34
C VAL A 104 5.91 -10.87 -4.29
N VAL A 105 5.47 -12.12 -4.11
CA VAL A 105 6.08 -13.14 -3.24
C VAL A 105 7.07 -14.01 -4.01
#